data_AF-A0A938ZTC1-F1
#
_entry.id   AF-A0A938ZTC1-F1
#
_cell.length_a   1.000
_cell.length_b   1.000
_cell.length_c   1.000
_cell.angle_alpha   90.00
_cell.angle_beta   90.00
_cell.angle_gamma   90.00
#
_symmetry.space_group_name_H-M   'P 1'
#
loop_
_entity.id
_entity.type
_entity.pdbx_description
1 polymer ?
#
loop_
_entity_poly.entity_id
_entity_poly.type
_entity_poly.pdbx_seq_one_letter_code
_entity_poly.pdbx_strand_id
1 'polypeptide(L)'
;MQNEQYFSKLQRVQELLVSTVLGDIPTLFLGPKLRNFGYRSIFAQIGSPVYIQNGVEFNGTSCIEIGSGVYIFKGVRMDARGHKNNRIHLGDRVAIERNVDIGSLEDTSIYIDEDTFIAPNVSIEGPGDIRIGKHCLIAAHSGIYANNHNFTDPMEPIKYQGVTRQGIVIEDDCWLGHGVTVLDGVTIGKGSVIGAGAVVNRDIPPFSVAVGIPARVIKNRIGKDIAKASS
;
A
#
# COMPACT_ATOMS: atom_id res chain seq x y z
N MET A 1 -17.72 5.65 -22.76
CA MET A 1 -17.46 7.04 -22.30
C MET A 1 -18.63 7.67 -21.54
N GLN A 2 -19.71 8.21 -22.16
CA GLN A 2 -20.79 8.88 -21.39
C GLN A 2 -21.54 7.94 -20.42
N ASN A 3 -21.85 6.70 -20.84
CA ASN A 3 -22.48 5.71 -19.97
C ASN A 3 -21.54 5.24 -18.85
N GLU A 4 -20.26 4.96 -19.12
CA GLU A 4 -19.28 4.58 -18.09
C GLU A 4 -19.08 5.68 -17.04
N GLN A 5 -19.05 6.94 -17.47
CA GLN A 5 -18.93 8.08 -16.56
C GLN A 5 -20.21 8.30 -15.73
N TYR A 6 -21.38 7.92 -16.25
CA TYR A 6 -22.64 7.94 -15.51
C TYR A 6 -22.72 6.79 -14.50
N PHE A 7 -22.32 5.57 -14.91
CA PHE A 7 -22.22 4.41 -14.01
C PHE A 7 -21.20 4.65 -12.88
N SER A 8 -20.06 5.26 -13.18
CA SER A 8 -19.07 5.61 -12.14
C SER A 8 -19.58 6.67 -11.16
N LYS A 9 -20.40 7.63 -11.62
CA LYS A 9 -21.08 8.59 -10.74
C LYS A 9 -22.12 7.93 -9.85
N LEU A 10 -22.96 7.04 -10.39
CA LEU A 10 -23.94 6.28 -9.62
C LEU A 10 -23.27 5.39 -8.58
N GLN A 11 -22.23 4.67 -8.96
CA GLN A 11 -21.41 3.88 -8.04
C GLN A 11 -20.81 4.77 -6.96
N ARG A 12 -20.27 5.94 -7.31
CA ARG A 12 -19.75 6.89 -6.32
C ARG A 12 -20.82 7.38 -5.34
N VAL A 13 -22.03 7.65 -5.82
CA VAL A 13 -23.15 8.03 -4.95
C VAL A 13 -23.49 6.87 -4.01
N GLN A 14 -23.52 5.63 -4.49
CA GLN A 14 -23.73 4.45 -3.64
C GLN A 14 -22.61 4.28 -2.62
N GLU A 15 -21.34 4.39 -3.02
CA GLU A 15 -20.17 4.36 -2.12
C GLU A 15 -20.32 5.42 -1.02
N LEU A 16 -20.65 6.66 -1.39
CA LEU A 16 -20.83 7.76 -0.44
C LEU A 16 -22.00 7.50 0.51
N LEU A 17 -23.15 7.03 0.01
CA LEU A 17 -24.30 6.72 0.85
C LEU A 17 -23.96 5.61 1.86
N VAL A 18 -23.37 4.51 1.39
CA VAL A 18 -23.01 3.37 2.25
C VAL A 18 -21.93 3.76 3.25
N SER A 19 -20.87 4.43 2.81
CA SER A 19 -19.77 4.85 3.69
C SER A 19 -20.18 5.93 4.68
N THR A 20 -21.05 6.87 4.32
CA THR A 20 -21.56 7.89 5.26
C THR A 20 -22.47 7.26 6.30
N VAL A 21 -23.46 6.47 5.88
CA VAL A 21 -24.43 5.83 6.79
C VAL A 21 -23.77 4.83 7.73
N LEU A 22 -22.82 4.03 7.24
CA LEU A 22 -22.16 3.00 8.05
C LEU A 22 -20.87 3.48 8.73
N GLY A 23 -20.22 4.51 8.19
CA GLY A 23 -19.01 5.10 8.74
C GLY A 23 -19.28 5.69 10.11
N ASP A 24 -20.33 6.50 10.22
CA ASP A 24 -20.70 7.20 11.46
C ASP A 24 -21.20 6.29 12.59
N ILE A 25 -21.44 5.00 12.31
CA ILE A 25 -21.82 4.04 13.34
C ILE A 25 -20.63 3.81 14.29
N PRO A 26 -20.77 4.15 15.59
CA PRO A 26 -19.70 3.98 16.56
C PRO A 26 -19.16 2.56 16.56
N THR A 27 -17.85 2.43 16.77
CA THR A 27 -17.12 1.15 16.70
C THR A 27 -17.47 0.18 17.86
N LEU A 28 -18.34 0.58 18.78
CA LEU A 28 -18.78 -0.24 19.91
C LEU A 28 -19.79 -1.31 19.45
N PHE A 29 -19.37 -2.56 19.57
CA PHE A 29 -20.10 -3.84 19.49
C PHE A 29 -20.68 -4.27 18.12
N LEU A 30 -21.37 -3.42 17.37
CA LEU A 30 -22.07 -3.82 16.11
C LEU A 30 -21.57 -3.12 14.84
N GLY A 31 -20.89 -1.98 14.96
CA GLY A 31 -20.43 -1.17 13.84
C GLY A 31 -19.57 -1.93 12.80
N PRO A 32 -18.54 -2.70 13.20
CA PRO A 32 -17.74 -3.48 12.26
C PRO A 32 -18.53 -4.59 11.54
N LYS A 33 -19.47 -5.24 12.23
CA LYS A 33 -20.31 -6.30 11.62
C LYS A 33 -21.30 -5.73 10.60
N LEU A 34 -21.91 -4.58 10.89
CA LEU A 34 -22.79 -3.86 9.96
C LEU A 34 -22.02 -3.36 8.73
N ARG A 35 -20.81 -2.83 8.94
CA ARG A 35 -19.91 -2.43 7.84
C ARG A 35 -19.51 -3.62 6.98
N ASN A 36 -19.18 -4.77 7.55
CA ASN A 36 -18.90 -5.98 6.76
C ASN A 36 -20.09 -6.42 5.91
N PHE A 37 -21.32 -6.29 6.42
CA PHE A 37 -22.50 -6.63 5.63
C PHE A 37 -22.75 -5.62 4.52
N GLY A 38 -22.68 -4.31 4.81
CA GLY A 38 -22.95 -3.27 3.84
C GLY A 38 -21.86 -3.12 2.78
N TYR A 39 -20.58 -3.25 3.14
CA TYR A 39 -19.48 -3.11 2.18
C TYR A 39 -19.41 -4.25 1.17
N ARG A 40 -19.97 -5.42 1.47
CA ARG A 40 -20.09 -6.54 0.51
C ARG A 40 -20.82 -6.18 -0.77
N SER A 41 -21.69 -5.16 -0.77
CA SER A 41 -22.42 -4.76 -1.97
C SER A 41 -21.64 -3.82 -2.89
N ILE A 42 -20.55 -3.20 -2.42
CA ILE A 42 -19.82 -2.17 -3.17
C ILE A 42 -18.38 -2.55 -3.51
N PHE A 43 -17.75 -3.44 -2.72
CA PHE A 43 -16.38 -3.90 -2.98
C PHE A 43 -16.34 -4.97 -4.07
N ALA A 44 -15.23 -5.01 -4.84
CA ALA A 44 -14.98 -6.12 -5.76
C ALA A 44 -14.94 -7.47 -5.01
N GLN A 45 -14.27 -7.48 -3.86
CA GLN A 45 -14.25 -8.61 -2.94
C GLN A 45 -14.05 -8.12 -1.50
N ILE A 46 -14.72 -8.74 -0.55
CA ILE A 46 -14.47 -8.54 0.87
C ILE A 46 -14.67 -9.86 1.64
N GLY A 47 -13.64 -10.27 2.37
CA GLY A 47 -13.60 -11.47 3.19
C GLY A 47 -14.43 -11.37 4.47
N SER A 48 -14.17 -12.29 5.40
CA SER A 48 -14.88 -12.30 6.69
C SER A 48 -14.11 -13.06 7.78
N PRO A 49 -13.99 -12.51 9.00
CA PRO A 49 -14.38 -11.14 9.39
C PRO A 49 -13.41 -10.10 8.82
N VAL A 50 -13.85 -8.87 8.59
CA VAL A 50 -12.97 -7.71 8.37
C VAL A 50 -13.27 -6.65 9.43
N TYR A 51 -12.26 -5.91 9.88
CA TYR A 51 -12.43 -4.83 10.85
C TYR A 51 -12.07 -3.50 10.20
N ILE A 52 -13.06 -2.64 9.98
CA ILE A 52 -12.88 -1.31 9.39
C ILE A 52 -13.33 -0.29 10.44
N GLN A 53 -12.48 0.66 10.80
CA GLN A 53 -12.80 1.75 11.73
C GLN A 53 -13.54 2.91 11.05
N ASN A 54 -14.15 3.79 11.85
CA ASN A 54 -14.79 5.00 11.30
C ASN A 54 -13.70 5.93 10.74
N GLY A 55 -14.00 6.64 9.66
CA GLY A 55 -13.11 7.59 9.00
C GLY A 55 -12.13 6.93 8.04
N VAL A 56 -12.43 5.72 7.55
CA VAL A 56 -11.72 5.12 6.41
C VAL A 56 -12.40 5.59 5.14
N GLU A 57 -11.60 6.08 4.19
CA GLU A 57 -12.07 6.52 2.88
C GLU A 57 -11.76 5.47 1.82
N PHE A 58 -12.79 5.01 1.12
CA PHE A 58 -12.65 4.14 -0.04
C PHE A 58 -13.20 4.83 -1.27
N ASN A 59 -12.42 4.82 -2.34
CA ASN A 59 -12.76 5.41 -3.62
C ASN A 59 -12.55 4.40 -4.74
N GLY A 60 -13.60 4.08 -5.50
CA GLY A 60 -13.51 3.06 -6.56
C GLY A 60 -13.51 1.65 -5.99
N THR A 61 -14.47 1.34 -5.10
CA THR A 61 -14.51 0.07 -4.34
C THR A 61 -14.64 -1.16 -5.24
N SER A 62 -15.18 -1.03 -6.46
CA SER A 62 -15.23 -2.10 -7.46
C SER A 62 -13.85 -2.58 -7.95
N CYS A 63 -12.79 -1.87 -7.57
CA CYS A 63 -11.39 -2.18 -7.87
C CYS A 63 -10.61 -2.54 -6.59
N ILE A 64 -11.29 -2.69 -5.45
CA ILE A 64 -10.66 -2.98 -4.16
C ILE A 64 -11.10 -4.37 -3.68
N GLU A 65 -10.11 -5.20 -3.34
CA GLU A 65 -10.27 -6.56 -2.85
C GLU A 65 -9.66 -6.67 -1.45
N ILE A 66 -10.46 -7.14 -0.50
CA ILE A 66 -10.06 -7.27 0.90
C ILE A 66 -10.20 -8.73 1.34
N GLY A 67 -9.11 -9.31 1.84
CA GLY A 67 -9.06 -10.66 2.41
C GLY A 67 -9.80 -10.80 3.75
N SER A 68 -9.74 -11.99 4.33
CA SER A 68 -10.31 -12.28 5.64
C SER A 68 -9.35 -11.94 6.77
N GLY A 69 -9.87 -11.50 7.90
CA GLY A 69 -9.07 -11.10 9.07
C GLY A 69 -8.34 -9.76 8.91
N VAL A 70 -8.68 -8.96 7.89
CA VAL A 70 -8.03 -7.67 7.64
C VAL A 70 -8.46 -6.61 8.66
N TYR A 71 -7.52 -5.78 9.10
CA TYR A 71 -7.77 -4.62 9.96
C TYR A 71 -7.43 -3.32 9.22
N ILE A 72 -8.37 -2.38 9.18
CA ILE A 72 -8.21 -1.06 8.55
C ILE A 72 -8.59 0.01 9.57
N PHE A 73 -7.58 0.77 10.00
CA PHE A 73 -7.73 1.76 11.05
C PHE A 73 -8.17 3.14 10.51
N LYS A 74 -8.62 4.01 11.41
CA LYS A 74 -9.14 5.33 11.05
C LYS A 74 -8.14 6.17 10.24
N GLY A 75 -8.65 6.96 9.30
CA GLY A 75 -7.84 7.85 8.46
C GLY A 75 -7.15 7.16 7.30
N VAL A 76 -7.27 5.84 7.15
CA VAL A 76 -6.79 5.14 5.95
C VAL A 76 -7.59 5.60 4.75
N ARG A 77 -6.89 5.86 3.64
CA ARG A 77 -7.48 6.17 2.34
C ARG A 77 -7.00 5.18 1.30
N MET A 78 -7.94 4.59 0.57
CA MET A 78 -7.67 3.74 -0.58
C MET A 78 -8.37 4.33 -1.82
N ASP A 79 -7.59 4.66 -2.83
CA ASP A 79 -8.08 5.26 -4.06
C ASP A 79 -7.71 4.42 -5.28
N ALA A 80 -8.70 3.75 -5.85
CA ALA A 80 -8.58 2.94 -7.05
C ALA A 80 -9.40 3.52 -8.22
N ARG A 81 -9.78 4.81 -8.17
CA ARG A 81 -10.53 5.46 -9.25
C ARG A 81 -9.69 5.72 -10.50
N GLY A 82 -10.37 6.04 -11.59
CA GLY A 82 -9.75 6.59 -12.80
C GLY A 82 -9.57 5.57 -13.92
N HIS A 83 -9.43 4.28 -13.59
CA HIS A 83 -9.36 3.22 -14.60
C HIS A 83 -10.01 1.93 -14.11
N LYS A 84 -10.71 1.19 -15.00
CA LYS A 84 -11.46 -0.03 -14.66
C LYS A 84 -10.58 -1.24 -14.29
N ASN A 85 -9.32 -1.20 -14.71
CA ASN A 85 -8.35 -2.25 -14.42
C ASN A 85 -7.52 -1.95 -13.18
N ASN A 86 -7.72 -0.78 -12.55
CA ASN A 86 -7.04 -0.49 -11.30
C ASN A 86 -7.34 -1.60 -10.28
N ARG A 87 -6.38 -1.83 -9.38
CA ARG A 87 -6.56 -2.84 -8.35
C ARG A 87 -5.83 -2.48 -7.08
N ILE A 88 -6.53 -2.55 -5.95
CA ILE A 88 -5.92 -2.57 -4.63
C ILE A 88 -6.32 -3.89 -3.97
N HIS A 89 -5.36 -4.76 -3.73
CA HIS A 89 -5.57 -6.06 -3.11
C HIS A 89 -4.90 -6.12 -1.74
N LEU A 90 -5.68 -6.46 -0.72
CA LEU A 90 -5.21 -6.79 0.62
C LEU A 90 -5.43 -8.28 0.87
N GLY A 91 -4.35 -9.02 1.10
CA GLY A 91 -4.39 -10.42 1.47
C GLY A 91 -5.00 -10.64 2.86
N ASP A 92 -5.17 -11.91 3.22
CA ASP A 92 -5.71 -12.28 4.53
C ASP A 92 -4.82 -11.75 5.67
N ARG A 93 -5.46 -11.32 6.76
CA ARG A 93 -4.78 -10.89 8.00
C ARG A 93 -3.81 -9.70 7.84
N VAL A 94 -3.92 -8.96 6.73
CA VAL A 94 -3.24 -7.67 6.57
C VAL A 94 -3.77 -6.67 7.60
N ALA A 95 -2.88 -5.86 8.17
CA ALA A 95 -3.24 -4.78 9.07
C ALA A 95 -2.70 -3.45 8.54
N ILE A 96 -3.61 -2.51 8.28
CA ILE A 96 -3.32 -1.17 7.78
C ILE A 96 -3.64 -0.16 8.88
N GLU A 97 -2.60 0.43 9.44
CA GLU A 97 -2.70 1.40 10.53
C GLU A 97 -3.13 2.79 10.06
N ARG A 98 -3.33 3.67 11.04
CA ARG A 98 -3.93 5.00 10.88
C ARG A 98 -3.22 5.85 9.82
N ASN A 99 -3.99 6.60 9.06
CA ASN A 99 -3.50 7.59 8.09
C ASN A 99 -2.58 7.00 7.03
N VAL A 100 -2.77 5.75 6.64
CA VAL A 100 -2.07 5.16 5.48
C VAL A 100 -2.81 5.57 4.22
N ASP A 101 -2.07 6.08 3.24
CA ASP A 101 -2.59 6.43 1.91
C ASP A 101 -2.14 5.36 0.90
N ILE A 102 -3.09 4.79 0.15
CA ILE A 102 -2.86 3.80 -0.90
C ILE A 102 -3.55 4.26 -2.18
N GLY A 103 -2.78 4.53 -3.23
CA GLY A 103 -3.28 5.11 -4.47
C GLY A 103 -2.89 4.32 -5.71
N SER A 104 -3.85 3.63 -6.31
CA SER A 104 -3.70 2.94 -7.60
C SER A 104 -4.14 3.87 -8.73
N LEU A 105 -3.20 4.36 -9.53
CA LEU A 105 -3.44 5.39 -10.55
C LEU A 105 -3.26 4.84 -11.96
N GLU A 106 -4.22 5.11 -12.87
CA GLU A 106 -4.06 4.90 -14.31
C GLU A 106 -3.59 3.49 -14.75
N ASP A 107 -4.43 2.47 -14.58
CA ASP A 107 -4.14 1.08 -15.02
C ASP A 107 -3.01 0.42 -14.21
N THR A 108 -3.04 0.61 -12.90
CA THR A 108 -2.03 0.12 -11.96
C THR A 108 -2.62 -0.91 -10.99
N SER A 109 -1.80 -1.80 -10.45
CA SER A 109 -2.17 -2.69 -9.36
C SER A 109 -1.25 -2.55 -8.14
N ILE A 110 -1.86 -2.48 -6.96
CA ILE A 110 -1.19 -2.53 -5.67
C ILE A 110 -1.62 -3.80 -4.94
N TYR A 111 -0.65 -4.66 -4.63
CA TYR A 111 -0.83 -5.90 -3.87
C TYR A 111 -0.10 -5.81 -2.53
N ILE A 112 -0.80 -6.13 -1.44
CA ILE A 112 -0.25 -6.30 -0.11
C ILE A 112 -0.68 -7.68 0.36
N ASP A 113 0.25 -8.64 0.39
CA ASP A 113 -0.06 -10.04 0.64
C ASP A 113 -0.19 -10.36 2.15
N GLU A 114 -0.60 -11.61 2.43
CA GLU A 114 -1.06 -12.05 3.75
C GLU A 114 -0.09 -11.78 4.91
N ASP A 115 -0.68 -11.55 6.09
CA ASP A 115 0.03 -11.29 7.35
C ASP A 115 1.04 -10.14 7.31
N THR A 116 0.90 -9.21 6.35
CA THR A 116 1.72 -8.00 6.28
C THR A 116 1.11 -6.86 7.11
N PHE A 117 1.98 -6.16 7.84
CA PHE A 117 1.63 -5.02 8.68
C PHE A 117 2.18 -3.72 8.09
N ILE A 118 1.28 -2.76 7.88
CA ILE A 118 1.60 -1.40 7.45
C ILE A 118 1.32 -0.45 8.61
N ALA A 119 2.38 0.17 9.14
CA ALA A 119 2.32 1.07 10.28
C ALA A 119 1.76 2.47 9.92
N PRO A 120 1.48 3.34 10.91
CA PRO A 120 0.83 4.63 10.65
C PRO A 120 1.59 5.55 9.70
N ASN A 121 0.84 6.37 8.96
CA ASN A 121 1.37 7.42 8.08
C ASN A 121 2.31 6.90 6.98
N VAL A 122 2.11 5.66 6.51
CA VAL A 122 2.80 5.14 5.32
C VAL A 122 2.05 5.60 4.06
N SER A 123 2.79 5.95 3.01
CA SER A 123 2.24 6.27 1.69
C SER A 123 2.69 5.23 0.66
N ILE A 124 1.74 4.66 -0.08
CA ILE A 124 1.96 3.65 -1.12
C ILE A 124 1.29 4.16 -2.40
N GLU A 125 2.06 4.79 -3.26
CA GLU A 125 1.53 5.61 -4.35
C GLU A 125 2.36 5.48 -5.63
N GLY A 126 1.69 5.75 -6.75
CA GLY A 126 2.32 5.90 -8.05
C GLY A 126 1.54 5.19 -9.15
N PRO A 127 1.65 5.63 -10.40
CA PRO A 127 1.09 4.95 -11.57
C PRO A 127 1.92 3.74 -12.04
N GLY A 128 2.71 3.11 -11.16
CA GLY A 128 3.44 1.87 -11.43
C GLY A 128 3.04 0.79 -10.43
N ASP A 129 3.10 -0.48 -10.84
CA ASP A 129 2.65 -1.60 -10.02
C ASP A 129 3.47 -1.72 -8.72
N ILE A 130 2.81 -1.97 -7.59
CA ILE A 130 3.46 -2.20 -6.29
C ILE A 130 3.05 -3.57 -5.78
N ARG A 131 4.04 -4.39 -5.41
CA ARG A 131 3.81 -5.70 -4.78
C ARG A 131 4.57 -5.76 -3.46
N ILE A 132 3.85 -5.95 -2.36
CA ILE A 132 4.40 -6.22 -1.04
C ILE A 132 4.01 -7.64 -0.67
N GLY A 133 5.02 -8.49 -0.47
CA GLY A 133 4.86 -9.90 -0.16
C GLY A 133 4.34 -10.16 1.25
N LYS A 134 4.44 -11.42 1.66
CA LYS A 134 3.85 -11.92 2.91
C LYS A 134 4.71 -11.57 4.11
N HIS A 135 4.09 -11.48 5.29
CA HIS A 135 4.79 -11.33 6.56
C HIS A 135 5.74 -10.12 6.63
N CYS A 136 5.47 -9.08 5.85
CA CYS A 136 6.29 -7.88 5.84
C CYS A 136 5.91 -6.94 6.99
N LEU A 137 6.88 -6.17 7.47
CA LEU A 137 6.69 -5.10 8.43
C LEU A 137 7.14 -3.78 7.80
N ILE A 138 6.21 -2.89 7.52
CA ILE A 138 6.51 -1.55 6.99
C ILE A 138 6.28 -0.54 8.10
N ALA A 139 7.36 -0.02 8.69
CA ALA A 139 7.28 0.88 9.83
C ALA A 139 6.81 2.30 9.44
N ALA A 140 6.40 3.05 10.46
CA ALA A 140 5.68 4.31 10.30
C ALA A 140 6.46 5.34 9.47
N HIS A 141 5.74 6.23 8.79
CA HIS A 141 6.30 7.31 7.97
C HIS A 141 7.16 6.85 6.78
N SER A 142 7.07 5.58 6.39
CA SER A 142 7.73 5.10 5.17
C SER A 142 6.94 5.48 3.92
N GLY A 143 7.62 5.65 2.80
CA GLY A 143 7.02 5.95 1.49
C GLY A 143 7.47 4.95 0.43
N ILE A 144 6.53 4.45 -0.36
CA ILE A 144 6.76 3.51 -1.46
C ILE A 144 6.20 4.17 -2.73
N TYR A 145 7.09 4.64 -3.60
CA TYR A 145 6.73 5.48 -4.75
C TYR A 145 7.13 4.83 -6.07
N ALA A 146 6.18 4.19 -6.75
CA ALA A 146 6.38 3.47 -8.01
C ALA A 146 6.34 4.36 -9.25
N ASN A 147 6.88 5.57 -9.12
CA ASN A 147 7.11 6.50 -10.21
C ASN A 147 8.14 7.55 -9.84
N ASN A 148 8.66 8.21 -10.86
CA ASN A 148 9.40 9.46 -10.73
C ASN A 148 9.04 10.38 -11.91
N HIS A 149 9.15 11.69 -11.74
CA HIS A 149 9.02 12.60 -12.88
C HIS A 149 10.22 12.44 -13.82
N ASN A 150 9.99 12.51 -15.12
CA ASN A 150 11.07 12.65 -16.08
C ASN A 150 11.62 14.09 -16.01
N PHE A 151 12.93 14.23 -16.04
CA PHE A 151 13.62 15.52 -15.94
C PHE A 151 14.85 15.62 -16.84
N THR A 152 14.93 14.77 -17.87
CA THR A 152 16.11 14.66 -18.73
C THR A 152 16.23 15.81 -19.73
N ASP A 153 15.12 16.43 -20.15
CA ASP A 153 15.15 17.59 -21.03
C ASP A 153 15.15 18.89 -20.20
N PRO A 154 16.24 19.69 -20.20
CA PRO A 154 16.28 20.94 -19.45
C PRO A 154 15.44 22.07 -20.08
N MET A 155 14.96 21.90 -21.33
CA MET A 155 14.20 22.92 -22.06
C MET A 155 12.68 22.78 -21.90
N GLU A 156 12.19 21.63 -21.43
CA GLU A 156 10.78 21.38 -21.16
C GLU A 156 10.51 21.42 -19.64
N PRO A 157 9.45 22.08 -19.15
CA PRO A 157 9.09 21.98 -17.73
C PRO A 157 8.82 20.53 -17.31
N ILE A 158 9.42 20.09 -16.19
CA ILE A 158 9.34 18.71 -15.66
C ILE A 158 7.93 18.11 -15.70
N LYS A 159 6.90 18.89 -15.35
CA LYS A 159 5.51 18.43 -15.30
C LYS A 159 4.94 17.95 -16.65
N TYR A 160 5.58 18.30 -17.76
CA TYR A 160 5.16 17.91 -19.12
C TYR A 160 5.99 16.75 -19.70
N GLN A 161 7.11 16.40 -19.07
CA GLN A 161 8.02 15.35 -19.56
C GLN A 161 7.53 13.92 -19.26
N GLY A 162 6.41 13.78 -18.55
CA GLY A 162 5.87 12.49 -18.12
C GLY A 162 6.52 11.92 -16.87
N VAL A 163 6.31 10.62 -16.63
CA VAL A 163 6.76 9.90 -15.44
C VAL A 163 7.26 8.50 -15.79
N THR A 164 8.17 7.95 -14.97
CA THR A 164 8.50 6.53 -14.96
C THR A 164 7.42 5.72 -14.22
N ARG A 165 7.30 4.43 -14.53
CA ARG A 165 6.30 3.49 -13.99
C ARG A 165 6.88 2.07 -13.92
N GLN A 166 8.12 1.93 -13.46
CA GLN A 166 8.81 0.64 -13.48
C GLN A 166 8.22 -0.36 -12.47
N GLY A 167 7.61 0.15 -11.40
CA GLY A 167 7.01 -0.65 -10.34
C GLY A 167 7.99 -0.94 -9.21
N ILE A 168 7.47 -1.47 -8.11
CA ILE A 168 8.23 -1.85 -6.92
C ILE A 168 7.82 -3.24 -6.46
N VAL A 169 8.81 -4.07 -6.12
CA VAL A 169 8.59 -5.38 -5.51
C VAL A 169 9.29 -5.42 -4.15
N ILE A 170 8.54 -5.67 -3.08
CA ILE A 170 9.05 -6.02 -1.76
C ILE A 170 8.66 -7.48 -1.55
N GLU A 171 9.63 -8.38 -1.55
CA GLU A 171 9.38 -9.82 -1.36
C GLU A 171 9.04 -10.15 0.11
N ASP A 172 8.70 -11.41 0.37
CA ASP A 172 8.26 -11.88 1.70
C ASP A 172 9.26 -11.59 2.84
N ASP A 173 8.75 -11.52 4.07
CA ASP A 173 9.54 -11.40 5.32
C ASP A 173 10.47 -10.16 5.36
N CYS A 174 10.14 -9.11 4.61
CA CYS A 174 10.93 -7.87 4.65
C CYS A 174 10.53 -6.97 5.81
N TRP A 175 11.52 -6.32 6.42
CA TRP A 175 11.29 -5.28 7.42
C TRP A 175 11.87 -3.95 6.95
N LEU A 176 11.02 -2.95 6.77
CA LEU A 176 11.41 -1.58 6.50
C LEU A 176 11.28 -0.77 7.78
N GLY A 177 12.40 -0.21 8.25
CA GLY A 177 12.47 0.67 9.41
C GLY A 177 11.70 1.98 9.21
N HIS A 178 11.54 2.74 10.30
CA HIS A 178 10.79 4.00 10.27
C HIS A 178 11.35 4.97 9.23
N GLY A 179 10.49 5.64 8.47
CA GLY A 179 10.91 6.69 7.54
C GLY A 179 11.72 6.19 6.34
N VAL A 180 11.55 4.93 5.92
CA VAL A 180 12.22 4.41 4.72
C VAL A 180 11.51 4.92 3.47
N THR A 181 12.27 5.34 2.46
CA THR A 181 11.73 5.66 1.12
C THR A 181 12.20 4.62 0.11
N VAL A 182 11.27 4.00 -0.61
CA VAL A 182 11.55 3.09 -1.73
C VAL A 182 11.18 3.78 -3.04
N LEU A 183 12.13 3.83 -3.98
CA LEU A 183 11.96 4.49 -5.27
C LEU A 183 11.60 3.49 -6.38
N ASP A 184 11.04 4.03 -7.46
CA ASP A 184 10.62 3.29 -8.65
C ASP A 184 11.71 2.36 -9.22
N GLY A 185 11.30 1.18 -9.66
CA GLY A 185 12.15 0.17 -10.29
C GLY A 185 12.93 -0.71 -9.31
N VAL A 186 12.65 -0.63 -8.01
CA VAL A 186 13.38 -1.39 -6.97
C VAL A 186 12.70 -2.71 -6.63
N THR A 187 13.51 -3.76 -6.53
CA THR A 187 13.19 -5.02 -5.86
C THR A 187 13.93 -5.16 -4.53
N ILE A 188 13.19 -5.31 -3.42
CA ILE A 188 13.73 -5.66 -2.10
C ILE A 188 13.53 -7.16 -1.88
N GLY A 189 14.62 -7.90 -1.93
CA GLY A 189 14.62 -9.35 -1.85
C GLY A 189 14.23 -9.90 -0.49
N LYS A 190 13.70 -11.11 -0.48
CA LYS A 190 13.07 -11.80 0.64
C LYS A 190 13.90 -11.72 1.91
N GLY A 191 13.25 -11.47 3.03
CA GLY A 191 13.93 -11.46 4.32
C GLY A 191 14.89 -10.27 4.48
N SER A 192 14.82 -9.22 3.67
CA SER A 192 15.73 -8.09 3.84
C SER A 192 15.27 -7.14 4.94
N VAL A 193 16.23 -6.51 5.59
CA VAL A 193 16.00 -5.47 6.60
C VAL A 193 16.55 -4.15 6.07
N ILE A 194 15.70 -3.14 5.97
CA ILE A 194 16.07 -1.78 5.61
C ILE A 194 16.08 -0.93 6.87
N GLY A 195 17.25 -0.35 7.20
CA GLY A 195 17.38 0.51 8.36
C GLY A 195 16.54 1.78 8.25
N ALA A 196 16.14 2.32 9.40
CA ALA A 196 15.35 3.54 9.47
C ALA A 196 16.00 4.72 8.71
N GLY A 197 15.17 5.53 8.05
CA GLY A 197 15.59 6.70 7.29
C GLY A 197 16.35 6.41 5.99
N ALA A 198 16.42 5.15 5.54
CA ALA A 198 17.14 4.81 4.31
C ALA A 198 16.33 5.18 3.04
N VAL A 199 17.05 5.54 1.97
CA VAL A 199 16.48 5.74 0.62
C VAL A 199 16.94 4.62 -0.29
N VAL A 200 16.04 3.70 -0.60
CA VAL A 200 16.31 2.54 -1.46
C VAL A 200 16.09 2.94 -2.91
N ASN A 201 17.20 3.04 -3.66
CA ASN A 201 17.21 3.48 -5.06
C ASN A 201 17.84 2.46 -6.02
N ARG A 202 17.98 1.23 -5.56
CA ARG A 202 18.50 0.07 -6.30
C ARG A 202 18.03 -1.20 -5.60
N ASP A 203 18.05 -2.31 -6.33
CA ASP A 203 17.69 -3.60 -5.78
C ASP A 203 18.51 -3.96 -4.53
N ILE A 204 17.85 -4.61 -3.58
CA ILE A 204 18.44 -5.16 -2.36
C ILE A 204 18.37 -6.68 -2.46
N PRO A 205 19.51 -7.41 -2.50
CA PRO A 205 19.50 -8.86 -2.57
C PRO A 205 18.80 -9.49 -1.36
N PRO A 206 18.22 -10.70 -1.50
CA PRO A 206 17.58 -11.41 -0.40
C PRO A 206 18.46 -11.53 0.85
N PHE A 207 17.80 -11.50 2.01
CA PHE A 207 18.38 -11.62 3.34
C PHE A 207 19.43 -10.55 3.65
N SER A 208 19.40 -9.40 2.98
CA SER A 208 20.36 -8.32 3.23
C SER A 208 19.92 -7.44 4.40
N VAL A 209 20.88 -6.80 5.05
CA VAL A 209 20.64 -5.62 5.88
C VAL A 209 21.22 -4.42 5.14
N ALA A 210 20.38 -3.46 4.78
CA ALA A 210 20.76 -2.26 4.04
C ALA A 210 20.41 -0.98 4.80
N VAL A 211 21.28 0.02 4.77
CA VAL A 211 21.11 1.30 5.49
C VAL A 211 21.61 2.48 4.66
N GLY A 212 21.17 3.69 5.01
CA GLY A 212 21.74 4.95 4.50
C GLY A 212 21.01 5.57 3.30
N ILE A 213 21.54 6.72 2.86
CA ILE A 213 21.05 7.50 1.72
C ILE A 213 22.22 7.72 0.75
N PRO A 214 22.29 6.99 -0.37
CA PRO A 214 21.38 5.93 -0.77
C PRO A 214 21.68 4.62 -0.02
N ALA A 215 20.68 3.75 0.09
CA ALA A 215 20.78 2.49 0.83
C ALA A 215 21.92 1.62 0.28
N ARG A 216 22.72 1.05 1.18
CA ARG A 216 23.80 0.11 0.87
C ARG A 216 23.71 -1.10 1.77
N VAL A 217 23.90 -2.29 1.19
CA VAL A 217 24.00 -3.54 1.94
C VAL A 217 25.25 -3.50 2.81
N ILE A 218 25.07 -3.69 4.13
CA ILE A 218 26.15 -3.70 5.12
C ILE A 218 26.45 -5.09 5.66
N LYS A 219 25.48 -6.01 5.58
CA LYS A 219 25.67 -7.42 5.94
C LYS A 219 24.57 -8.29 5.34
N ASN A 220 24.81 -9.60 5.30
CA ASN A 220 23.78 -10.59 5.02
C ASN A 220 23.29 -11.22 6.35
N ARG A 221 21.99 -11.48 6.48
CA ARG A 221 21.35 -12.15 7.63
C ARG A 221 21.67 -13.65 7.65
N ILE A 222 22.01 -14.26 6.52
CA ILE A 222 22.42 -15.66 6.40
C ILE A 222 23.94 -15.68 6.22
N GLY A 223 24.67 -15.70 7.35
CA GLY A 223 26.14 -15.69 7.38
C GLY A 223 26.69 -15.82 8.80
N LYS A 224 27.94 -16.29 8.93
CA LYS A 224 28.58 -16.73 10.20
C LYS A 224 28.70 -15.67 11.31
N ASP A 225 28.36 -14.42 11.06
CA ASP A 225 28.57 -13.29 11.98
C ASP A 225 27.39 -12.98 12.90
N ILE A 226 26.37 -13.85 12.98
CA ILE A 226 25.37 -13.79 14.07
C ILE A 226 25.99 -14.21 15.43
N ALA A 227 27.23 -14.71 15.44
CA ALA A 227 28.03 -14.89 16.65
C ALA A 227 28.85 -13.64 16.96
N LYS A 228 28.25 -12.67 17.67
CA LYS A 228 28.84 -11.70 18.63
C LYS A 228 28.09 -10.36 18.57
N ALA A 229 26.93 -10.33 19.23
CA ALA A 229 26.52 -9.12 19.94
C ALA A 229 26.64 -9.44 21.42
N SER A 230 27.86 -9.27 21.94
CA SER A 230 28.16 -9.27 23.37
C SER A 230 29.05 -8.05 23.62
N SER A 231 28.43 -6.96 24.06
CA SER A 231 28.98 -5.94 24.97
C SER A 231 27.87 -4.95 25.29
#